data_AF-A0A6A8AB25-F1
#
_entry.id   AF-A0A6A8AB25-F1
#
_cell.length_a   1.000
_cell.length_b   1.000
_cell.length_c   1.000
_cell.angle_alpha   90.00
_cell.angle_beta   90.00
_cell.angle_gamma   90.00
#
_symmetry.space_group_name_H-M   'P 1'
#
loop_
_entity.id
_entity.type
_entity.pdbx_description
1 polymer ?
#
loop_
_entity_poly.entity_id
_entity_poly.type
_entity_poly.pdbx_seq_one_letter_code
_entity_poly.pdbx_strand_id
1 'polypeptide(L)'
;MGRTRANSVARTVSAPGAVPLHYQYEKASVSPVFVRYDDTPIPQTSAIWVSQRKPSSGDYQKDRAYYLQWGPDSAYAVELGFEAQLFFTAELTGCGIIVLSGAGKTVLVHHNIQVTPPGPTFFQNLFESNAKKMVREAAAVGRARTDSLYLMLQNIVASTPGLTSGKMLGVQQYGGTARFFGMKRGGSWRFYVNRPGSDGYTTQEIFG
;
A
#
# COMPACT_ATOMS: atom_id res chain seq x y z
N MET A 1 -12.68 -14.07 -20.89
CA MET A 1 -13.03 -12.70 -21.28
C MET A 1 -13.63 -11.99 -20.07
N GLY A 2 -12.84 -11.17 -19.37
CA GLY A 2 -13.29 -10.49 -18.16
C GLY A 2 -14.19 -9.30 -18.49
N ARG A 3 -15.35 -9.22 -17.83
CA ARG A 3 -16.23 -8.05 -17.89
C ARG A 3 -15.46 -6.82 -17.40
N THR A 4 -15.19 -5.88 -18.29
CA THR A 4 -14.73 -4.53 -17.94
C THR A 4 -15.78 -3.93 -17.01
N ARG A 5 -15.44 -3.72 -15.73
CA ARG A 5 -16.34 -3.04 -14.80
C ARG A 5 -16.45 -1.59 -15.26
N ALA A 6 -17.68 -1.10 -15.46
CA ALA A 6 -17.90 0.31 -15.74
C ALA A 6 -17.20 1.14 -14.63
N ASN A 7 -16.29 2.04 -15.02
CA ASN A 7 -15.42 2.87 -14.16
C ASN A 7 -14.06 2.28 -13.73
N SER A 8 -13.52 1.29 -14.45
CA SER A 8 -12.12 0.89 -14.26
C SER A 8 -11.21 1.45 -15.36
N VAL A 9 -10.09 2.08 -15.01
CA VAL A 9 -9.03 2.47 -15.96
C VAL A 9 -7.86 1.52 -15.79
N ALA A 10 -7.40 0.89 -16.89
CA ALA A 10 -6.21 0.05 -16.90
C ALA A 10 -5.16 0.60 -17.87
N ARG A 11 -3.89 0.67 -17.45
CA ARG A 11 -2.76 1.08 -18.30
C ARG A 11 -1.45 0.44 -17.85
N THR A 12 -0.47 0.38 -18.73
CA THR A 12 0.90 0.00 -18.38
C THR A 12 1.74 1.24 -18.11
N VAL A 13 2.46 1.26 -17.00
CA VAL A 13 3.39 2.34 -16.62
C VAL A 13 4.80 1.77 -16.57
N SER A 14 5.74 2.41 -17.24
CA SER A 14 7.16 2.01 -17.22
C SER A 14 7.97 2.97 -16.36
N ALA A 15 8.74 2.41 -15.42
CA ALA A 15 9.72 3.15 -14.63
C ALA A 15 11.13 2.62 -14.95
N PRO A 16 12.14 3.49 -15.09
CA PRO A 16 13.52 3.06 -15.34
C PRO A 16 14.00 2.05 -14.29
N GLY A 17 14.56 0.93 -14.75
CA GLY A 17 15.09 -0.12 -13.88
C GLY A 17 14.04 -1.04 -13.25
N ALA A 18 12.75 -0.89 -13.57
CA ALA A 18 11.69 -1.75 -13.08
C ALA A 18 10.92 -2.42 -14.23
N VAL A 19 10.25 -3.54 -13.93
CA VAL A 19 9.38 -4.20 -14.92
C VAL A 19 8.15 -3.32 -15.24
N PRO A 20 7.58 -3.40 -16.45
CA PRO A 20 6.35 -2.67 -16.76
C PRO A 20 5.24 -3.01 -15.76
N LEU A 21 4.64 -1.97 -15.19
CA LEU A 21 3.67 -2.10 -14.12
C LEU A 21 2.24 -2.01 -14.68
N HIS A 22 1.41 -2.98 -14.35
CA HIS A 22 -0.02 -2.94 -14.67
C HIS A 22 -0.77 -2.08 -13.65
N TYR A 23 -1.23 -0.91 -14.06
CA TYR A 23 -2.05 -0.03 -13.24
C TYR A 23 -3.53 -0.31 -13.49
N GLN A 24 -4.30 -0.48 -12.41
CA GLN A 24 -5.76 -0.53 -12.45
C GLN A 24 -6.33 0.42 -11.38
N TYR A 25 -7.15 1.36 -11.82
CA TYR A 25 -7.98 2.21 -10.96
C TYR A 25 -9.42 1.73 -11.03
N GLU A 26 -10.11 1.64 -9.89
CA GLU A 26 -11.54 1.38 -9.83
C GLU A 26 -12.22 2.07 -8.63
N LYS A 27 -13.54 2.22 -8.70
CA LYS A 27 -14.34 2.59 -7.52
C LYS A 27 -14.37 1.43 -6.52
N ALA A 28 -14.23 1.71 -5.22
CA ALA A 28 -14.20 0.67 -4.21
C ALA A 28 -15.45 -0.20 -4.19
N SER A 29 -15.27 -1.51 -4.03
CA SER A 29 -16.31 -2.40 -3.53
C SER A 29 -16.17 -2.60 -2.02
N VAL A 30 -17.28 -2.55 -1.30
CA VAL A 30 -17.33 -2.86 0.13
C VAL A 30 -17.50 -4.37 0.33
N SER A 31 -16.70 -4.93 1.23
CA SER A 31 -16.83 -6.33 1.65
C SER A 31 -17.25 -6.43 3.12
N PRO A 32 -18.10 -7.40 3.49
CA PRO A 32 -18.30 -7.74 4.90
C PRO A 32 -17.02 -8.35 5.46
N VAL A 33 -16.66 -7.95 6.67
CA VAL A 33 -15.45 -8.38 7.38
C VAL A 33 -15.73 -8.65 8.85
N PHE A 34 -14.83 -9.38 9.47
CA PHE A 34 -14.74 -9.59 10.91
C PHE A 34 -13.54 -8.80 11.43
N VAL A 35 -13.77 -7.96 12.43
CA VAL A 35 -12.80 -7.03 12.98
C VAL A 35 -12.63 -7.31 14.47
N ARG A 36 -11.39 -7.44 14.92
CA ARG A 36 -11.05 -7.45 16.35
C ARG A 36 -10.16 -6.25 16.64
N TYR A 37 -10.55 -5.50 17.66
CA TYR A 37 -9.76 -4.42 18.25
C TYR A 37 -9.00 -5.04 19.43
N ASP A 38 -7.68 -5.14 19.35
CA ASP A 38 -6.92 -5.65 20.50
C ASP A 38 -6.79 -4.55 21.57
N ASP A 39 -7.10 -4.90 22.82
CA ASP A 39 -6.88 -4.07 24.03
C ASP A 39 -5.37 -3.88 24.27
N THR A 40 -4.74 -3.03 23.47
CA THR A 40 -3.61 -2.25 23.98
C THR A 40 -4.19 -1.09 24.79
N PRO A 41 -3.60 -0.69 25.94
CA PRO A 41 -4.08 0.40 26.81
C PRO A 41 -4.04 1.81 26.17
N ILE A 42 -4.02 1.88 24.84
CA ILE A 42 -3.98 3.09 24.03
C ILE A 42 -5.37 3.27 23.39
N PRO A 43 -5.98 4.47 23.45
CA PRO A 43 -7.30 4.71 22.89
C PRO A 43 -7.32 4.40 21.40
N GLN A 44 -8.20 3.48 20.98
CA GLN A 44 -8.74 3.33 19.63
C GLN A 44 -7.71 3.33 18.47
N THR A 45 -6.41 3.15 18.72
CA THR A 45 -5.31 3.16 17.72
C THR A 45 -4.56 1.82 17.72
N SER A 46 -5.13 0.83 18.39
CA SER A 46 -4.62 -0.54 18.52
C SER A 46 -4.58 -1.28 17.18
N ALA A 47 -3.77 -2.35 17.14
CA ALA A 47 -3.70 -3.26 16.00
C ALA A 47 -5.11 -3.77 15.64
N ILE A 48 -5.56 -3.43 14.43
CA ILE A 48 -6.84 -3.90 13.91
C ILE A 48 -6.58 -5.22 13.19
N TRP A 49 -7.22 -6.29 13.67
CA TRP A 49 -7.26 -7.56 12.95
C TRP A 49 -8.50 -7.60 12.08
N VAL A 50 -8.30 -7.66 10.77
CA VAL A 50 -9.40 -7.75 9.80
C VAL A 50 -9.31 -9.09 9.07
N SER A 51 -10.43 -9.81 9.03
CA SER A 51 -10.54 -11.07 8.29
C SER A 51 -11.86 -11.12 7.53
N GLN A 52 -11.86 -11.67 6.32
CA GLN A 52 -13.09 -11.95 5.58
C GLN A 52 -13.86 -13.16 6.13
N ARG A 53 -13.19 -14.05 6.88
CA ARG A 53 -13.80 -15.22 7.52
C ARG A 53 -13.76 -15.07 9.04
N LYS A 54 -14.84 -15.43 9.72
CA LYS A 54 -14.88 -15.40 11.20
C LYS A 54 -13.80 -16.33 11.75
N PRO A 55 -12.82 -15.83 12.53
CA PRO A 55 -11.87 -16.70 13.20
C PRO A 55 -12.56 -17.57 14.26
N SER A 56 -11.98 -18.74 14.56
CA SER A 56 -12.54 -19.70 15.52
C SER A 56 -12.43 -19.25 16.98
N SER A 57 -11.62 -18.25 17.28
CA SER A 57 -11.40 -17.69 18.62
C SER A 57 -11.18 -16.18 18.56
N GLY A 58 -11.48 -15.50 19.68
CA GLY A 58 -11.38 -14.05 19.85
C GLY A 58 -12.68 -13.28 19.62
N ASP A 59 -12.74 -12.07 20.16
CA ASP A 59 -13.94 -11.21 20.13
C ASP A 59 -14.01 -10.37 18.84
N TYR A 60 -14.36 -11.04 17.74
CA TYR A 60 -14.53 -10.39 16.44
C TYR A 60 -15.95 -9.85 16.27
N GLN A 61 -16.05 -8.58 15.87
CA GLN A 61 -17.28 -7.93 15.46
C GLN A 61 -17.45 -7.99 13.94
N LYS A 62 -18.69 -8.08 13.45
CA LYS A 62 -18.98 -7.95 12.02
C LYS A 62 -19.02 -6.48 11.65
N ASP A 63 -18.31 -6.12 10.59
CA ASP A 63 -18.32 -4.78 10.02
C ASP A 63 -18.20 -4.82 8.50
N ARG A 64 -18.13 -3.65 7.87
CA ARG A 64 -17.93 -3.44 6.45
C ARG A 64 -16.67 -2.66 6.23
N ALA A 65 -15.90 -3.07 5.23
CA ALA A 65 -14.63 -2.45 4.93
C ALA A 65 -14.37 -2.42 3.42
N TYR A 66 -13.66 -1.38 2.99
CA TYR A 66 -13.05 -1.35 1.67
C TYR A 66 -11.79 -2.20 1.69
N TYR A 67 -11.62 -3.02 0.64
CA TYR A 67 -10.42 -3.81 0.44
C TYR A 67 -9.73 -3.36 -0.84
N LEU A 68 -8.44 -3.06 -0.74
CA LEU A 68 -7.58 -2.85 -1.89
C LEU A 68 -6.79 -4.10 -2.18
N GLN A 69 -7.01 -4.67 -3.36
CA GLN A 69 -6.36 -5.88 -3.82
C GLN A 69 -4.85 -5.68 -4.07
N TRP A 70 -4.17 -6.81 -4.20
CA TRP A 70 -2.74 -6.91 -4.43
C TRP A 70 -2.44 -7.95 -5.52
N GLY A 71 -1.36 -7.74 -6.24
CA GLY A 71 -0.85 -8.65 -7.26
C GLY A 71 0.59 -8.29 -7.62
N PRO A 72 1.37 -9.24 -8.16
CA PRO A 72 2.72 -8.97 -8.66
C PRO A 72 2.67 -7.99 -9.83
N ASP A 73 3.68 -7.11 -9.91
CA ASP A 73 3.88 -6.17 -11.02
C ASP A 73 2.63 -5.34 -11.37
N SER A 74 1.90 -4.99 -10.32
CA SER A 74 0.62 -4.32 -10.39
C SER A 74 0.54 -3.16 -9.41
N ALA A 75 -0.13 -2.09 -9.82
CA ALA A 75 -0.62 -1.06 -8.93
C ALA A 75 -2.14 -0.99 -8.99
N TYR A 76 -2.78 -1.23 -7.85
CA TYR A 76 -4.22 -1.09 -7.72
C TYR A 76 -4.54 0.21 -7.02
N ALA A 77 -5.49 0.96 -7.55
CA ALA A 77 -5.99 2.19 -6.96
C ALA A 77 -7.48 2.10 -6.71
N VAL A 78 -7.92 2.60 -5.56
CA VAL A 78 -9.32 2.58 -5.16
C VAL A 78 -9.78 3.91 -4.60
N GLU A 79 -10.90 4.43 -5.11
CA GLU A 79 -11.59 5.59 -4.52
C GLU A 79 -12.55 5.13 -3.42
N LEU A 80 -12.33 5.61 -2.19
CA LEU A 80 -13.17 5.29 -1.04
C LEU A 80 -14.46 6.11 -1.06
N GLY A 81 -15.59 5.44 -0.87
CA GLY A 81 -16.91 6.07 -0.75
C GLY A 81 -17.33 6.34 0.70
N PHE A 82 -18.64 6.34 0.92
CA PHE A 82 -19.29 6.62 2.21
C PHE A 82 -19.87 5.35 2.88
N GLU A 83 -19.85 4.22 2.18
CA GLU A 83 -20.53 2.98 2.52
C GLU A 83 -19.86 2.18 3.66
N ALA A 84 -18.58 2.43 3.95
CA ALA A 84 -17.82 1.77 5.01
C ALA A 84 -16.92 2.76 5.78
N GLN A 85 -16.58 2.40 7.01
CA GLN A 85 -15.70 3.19 7.87
C GLN A 85 -14.28 2.62 7.98
N LEU A 86 -14.05 1.45 7.41
CA LEU A 86 -12.77 0.75 7.48
C LEU A 86 -12.19 0.57 6.08
N PHE A 87 -10.86 0.62 6.01
CA PHE A 87 -10.07 0.31 4.83
C PHE A 87 -8.92 -0.60 5.22
N PHE A 88 -8.62 -1.59 4.38
CA PHE A 88 -7.44 -2.42 4.53
C PHE A 88 -6.93 -2.90 3.17
N THR A 89 -5.69 -3.34 3.13
CA THR A 89 -5.06 -3.94 1.95
C THR A 89 -4.21 -5.12 2.37
N ALA A 90 -3.63 -5.83 1.40
CA ALA A 90 -2.68 -6.90 1.68
C ALA A 90 -1.46 -6.38 2.46
N GLU A 91 -0.75 -7.28 3.15
CA GLU A 91 0.49 -6.93 3.84
C GLU A 91 1.50 -6.31 2.88
N LEU A 92 2.19 -5.26 3.34
CA LEU A 92 3.19 -4.56 2.56
C LEU A 92 4.53 -5.26 2.67
N THR A 93 4.87 -6.11 1.71
CA THR A 93 6.21 -6.72 1.64
C THR A 93 7.00 -6.08 0.50
N GLY A 94 7.82 -5.08 0.82
CA GLY A 94 8.53 -4.29 -0.20
C GLY A 94 7.65 -3.46 -1.15
N CYS A 95 6.36 -3.29 -0.82
CA CYS A 95 5.38 -2.54 -1.60
C CYS A 95 5.42 -1.03 -1.27
N GLY A 96 4.71 -0.24 -2.06
CA GLY A 96 4.48 1.19 -1.80
C GLY A 96 3.00 1.50 -1.66
N ILE A 97 2.66 2.43 -0.77
CA ILE A 97 1.33 2.99 -0.61
C ILE A 97 1.32 4.46 -1.02
N ILE A 98 0.26 4.87 -1.71
CA ILE A 98 -0.05 6.27 -1.95
C ILE A 98 -1.43 6.56 -1.37
N VAL A 99 -1.53 7.60 -0.54
CA VAL A 99 -2.79 8.16 -0.06
C VAL A 99 -2.99 9.50 -0.74
N LEU A 100 -4.03 9.61 -1.56
CA LEU A 100 -4.39 10.82 -2.29
C LEU A 100 -5.70 11.38 -1.75
N SER A 101 -5.78 12.70 -1.62
CA SER A 101 -7.01 13.38 -1.20
C SER A 101 -7.24 14.67 -1.99
N GLY A 102 -8.51 14.99 -2.17
CA GLY A 102 -8.95 16.26 -2.76
C GLY A 102 -10.42 16.22 -3.18
N ALA A 103 -11.08 17.37 -3.24
CA ALA A 103 -12.49 17.52 -3.64
C ALA A 103 -13.47 16.52 -2.97
N GLY A 104 -13.27 16.20 -1.69
CA GLY A 104 -14.09 15.22 -0.95
C GLY A 104 -13.83 13.75 -1.30
N LYS A 105 -12.79 13.47 -2.09
CA LYS A 105 -12.36 12.13 -2.49
C LYS A 105 -11.13 11.70 -1.72
N THR A 106 -11.03 10.40 -1.51
CA THR A 106 -9.85 9.75 -0.96
C THR A 106 -9.53 8.55 -1.83
N VAL A 107 -8.35 8.55 -2.45
CA VAL A 107 -7.89 7.47 -3.33
C VAL A 107 -6.66 6.81 -2.72
N LEU A 108 -6.68 5.50 -2.63
CA LEU A 108 -5.59 4.69 -2.08
C LEU A 108 -4.97 3.87 -3.19
N VAL A 109 -3.64 3.82 -3.23
CA VAL A 109 -2.89 3.02 -4.20
C VAL A 109 -2.02 2.02 -3.47
N HIS A 110 -2.08 0.76 -3.87
CA HIS A 110 -1.14 -0.29 -3.48
C HIS A 110 -0.29 -0.62 -4.69
N HIS A 111 0.97 -0.22 -4.63
CA HIS A 111 1.95 -0.35 -5.69
C HIS A 111 2.94 -1.47 -5.38
N ASN A 112 2.88 -2.56 -6.14
CA ASN A 112 3.79 -3.69 -6.02
C ASN A 112 4.55 -3.91 -7.33
N ILE A 113 5.85 -3.63 -7.31
CA ILE A 113 6.72 -3.76 -8.48
C ILE A 113 7.93 -4.64 -8.16
N GLN A 114 8.19 -5.61 -9.03
CA GLN A 114 9.45 -6.32 -9.01
C GLN A 114 10.54 -5.48 -9.68
N VAL A 115 11.71 -5.47 -9.05
CA VAL A 115 12.87 -4.75 -9.55
C VAL A 115 14.01 -5.74 -9.63
N THR A 116 14.56 -5.90 -10.82
CA THR A 116 15.80 -6.64 -11.02
C THR A 116 16.96 -5.71 -10.68
N PRO A 117 17.84 -6.06 -9.72
CA PRO A 117 19.02 -5.26 -9.44
C PRO A 117 19.90 -5.14 -10.69
N PRO A 118 20.58 -4.00 -10.88
CA PRO A 118 21.52 -3.85 -11.99
C PRO A 118 22.68 -4.85 -11.83
N GLY A 119 23.02 -5.51 -12.92
CA GLY A 119 24.16 -6.41 -12.98
C GLY A 119 25.46 -5.72 -12.56
N PRO A 120 26.40 -6.45 -11.93
CA PRO A 120 27.68 -5.90 -11.53
C PRO A 120 28.54 -5.54 -12.76
N THR A 121 29.35 -4.50 -12.64
CA THR A 121 30.42 -4.20 -13.61
C THR A 121 31.53 -5.25 -13.53
N PHE A 122 32.42 -5.29 -14.54
CA PHE A 122 33.60 -6.16 -14.52
C PHE A 122 34.43 -6.00 -13.24
N PHE A 123 34.71 -4.75 -12.84
CA PHE A 123 35.48 -4.48 -11.62
C PHE A 123 34.74 -4.89 -10.35
N GLN A 124 33.41 -4.76 -10.31
CA GLN A 124 32.61 -5.25 -9.18
C GLN A 124 32.69 -6.77 -9.09
N ASN A 125 32.65 -7.50 -10.21
CA ASN A 125 32.82 -8.96 -10.18
C ASN A 125 34.18 -9.41 -9.64
N LEU A 126 35.26 -8.67 -9.94
CA LEU A 126 36.60 -9.02 -9.45
C LEU A 126 36.85 -8.62 -7.99
N PHE A 127 36.31 -7.48 -7.54
CA PHE A 127 36.79 -6.82 -6.32
C PHE A 127 35.69 -6.50 -5.29
N GLU A 128 34.41 -6.62 -5.64
CA GLU A 128 33.32 -6.36 -4.70
C GLU A 128 33.11 -7.57 -3.77
N SER A 129 33.10 -7.32 -2.45
CA SER A 129 32.71 -8.36 -1.50
C SER A 129 31.21 -8.61 -1.57
N ASN A 130 30.78 -9.82 -1.20
CA ASN A 130 29.35 -10.18 -1.14
C ASN A 130 28.54 -9.19 -0.28
N ALA A 131 29.09 -8.71 0.84
CA ALA A 131 28.41 -7.73 1.68
C ALA A 131 28.17 -6.39 0.96
N LYS A 132 29.17 -5.88 0.22
CA LYS A 132 29.01 -4.64 -0.57
C LYS A 132 28.02 -4.83 -1.72
N LYS A 133 28.06 -5.99 -2.38
CA LYS A 133 27.10 -6.37 -3.43
C LYS A 133 25.66 -6.31 -2.91
N MET A 134 25.37 -6.95 -1.76
CA MET A 134 24.02 -6.95 -1.17
C MET A 134 23.53 -5.54 -0.84
N VAL A 135 24.39 -4.67 -0.29
CA VAL A 135 24.04 -3.27 0.00
C VAL A 135 23.74 -2.50 -1.28
N ARG A 136 24.56 -2.64 -2.32
CA ARG A 136 24.38 -1.99 -3.63
C ARG A 136 23.06 -2.42 -4.27
N GLU A 137 22.78 -3.71 -4.32
CA GLU A 137 21.57 -4.27 -4.93
C GLU A 137 20.32 -3.83 -4.16
N ALA A 138 20.33 -3.88 -2.84
CA ALA A 138 19.23 -3.40 -2.01
C ALA A 138 18.97 -1.89 -2.20
N ALA A 139 20.02 -1.08 -2.29
CA ALA A 139 19.90 0.36 -2.54
C ALA A 139 19.33 0.67 -3.93
N ALA A 140 19.78 -0.06 -4.97
CA ALA A 140 19.26 0.09 -6.33
C ALA A 140 17.78 -0.31 -6.41
N VAL A 141 17.40 -1.44 -5.80
CA VAL A 141 16.01 -1.89 -5.71
C VAL A 141 15.14 -0.88 -4.97
N GLY A 142 15.62 -0.38 -3.82
CA GLY A 142 14.93 0.63 -3.03
C GLY A 142 14.68 1.91 -3.83
N ARG A 143 15.69 2.39 -4.56
CA ARG A 143 15.57 3.60 -5.40
C ARG A 143 14.55 3.42 -6.52
N ALA A 144 14.65 2.35 -7.30
CA ALA A 144 13.73 2.10 -8.41
C ALA A 144 12.27 1.97 -7.95
N ARG A 145 12.02 1.34 -6.79
CA ARG A 145 10.69 1.28 -6.17
C ARG A 145 10.17 2.66 -5.79
N THR A 146 11.01 3.49 -5.17
CA THR A 146 10.67 4.86 -4.80
C THR A 146 10.37 5.70 -6.04
N ASP A 147 11.24 5.67 -7.06
CA ASP A 147 11.07 6.44 -8.30
C ASP A 147 9.78 6.03 -9.04
N SER A 148 9.49 4.72 -9.11
CA SER A 148 8.24 4.21 -9.68
C SER A 148 7.00 4.69 -8.91
N LEU A 149 7.08 4.76 -7.57
CA LEU A 149 5.99 5.26 -6.74
C LEU A 149 5.74 6.76 -6.98
N TYR A 150 6.81 7.57 -7.12
CA TYR A 150 6.71 8.98 -7.47
C TYR A 150 6.12 9.20 -8.87
N LEU A 151 6.58 8.44 -9.87
CA LEU A 151 6.02 8.48 -11.23
C LEU A 151 4.54 8.11 -11.23
N MET A 152 4.14 7.10 -10.44
CA MET A 152 2.74 6.73 -10.29
C MET A 152 1.92 7.85 -9.67
N LEU A 153 2.41 8.47 -8.59
CA LEU A 153 1.75 9.62 -7.96
C LEU A 153 1.50 10.75 -8.98
N GLN A 154 2.55 11.16 -9.71
CA GLN A 154 2.45 12.22 -10.71
C GLN A 154 1.45 11.86 -11.82
N ASN A 155 1.51 10.61 -12.32
CA ASN A 155 0.59 10.12 -13.35
C ASN A 155 -0.86 10.09 -12.90
N ILE A 156 -1.15 9.81 -11.62
CA ILE A 156 -2.51 9.80 -11.09
C ILE A 156 -3.01 11.23 -10.88
N VAL A 157 -2.21 12.11 -10.28
CA VAL A 157 -2.59 13.51 -10.07
C VAL A 157 -2.86 14.21 -11.41
N ALA A 158 -2.02 13.96 -12.42
CA ALA A 158 -2.22 14.51 -13.76
C ALA A 158 -3.46 13.97 -14.47
N SER A 159 -3.85 12.71 -14.23
CA SER A 159 -4.98 12.07 -14.91
C SER A 159 -6.32 12.17 -14.15
N THR A 160 -6.31 12.60 -12.89
CA THR A 160 -7.50 12.55 -12.02
C THR A 160 -7.80 13.94 -11.44
N PRO A 161 -8.63 14.74 -12.12
CA PRO A 161 -9.02 16.06 -11.66
C PRO A 161 -9.60 16.04 -10.25
N GLY A 162 -9.19 17.02 -9.43
CA GLY A 162 -9.70 17.22 -8.07
C GLY A 162 -8.87 16.57 -6.96
N LEU A 163 -7.86 15.75 -7.27
CA LEU A 163 -6.87 15.31 -6.28
C LEU A 163 -5.79 16.40 -6.11
N THR A 164 -5.57 16.85 -4.89
CA THR A 164 -4.74 18.05 -4.60
C THR A 164 -3.55 17.75 -3.69
N SER A 165 -3.56 16.64 -2.96
CA SER A 165 -2.49 16.25 -2.06
C SER A 165 -2.26 14.74 -2.07
N GLY A 166 -1.02 14.34 -1.83
CA GLY A 166 -0.61 12.94 -1.79
C GLY A 166 0.44 12.70 -0.72
N LYS A 167 0.32 11.59 0.01
CA LYS A 167 1.37 11.07 0.87
C LYS A 167 1.77 9.68 0.44
N MET A 168 3.08 9.44 0.41
CA MET A 168 3.66 8.15 0.06
C MET A 168 4.25 7.47 1.27
N LEU A 169 4.11 6.15 1.29
CA LEU A 169 4.76 5.25 2.22
C LEU A 169 5.46 4.15 1.42
N GLY A 170 6.79 4.20 1.35
CA GLY A 170 7.63 3.16 0.74
C GLY A 170 8.34 2.29 1.78
N VAL A 171 8.93 1.18 1.33
CA VAL A 171 9.64 0.20 2.17
C VAL A 171 10.71 0.82 3.08
N GLN A 172 11.38 1.87 2.61
CA GLN A 172 12.40 2.61 3.37
C GLN A 172 11.83 3.26 4.65
N GLN A 173 10.53 3.57 4.68
CA GLN A 173 9.85 4.21 5.80
C GLN A 173 9.22 3.21 6.79
N TYR A 174 9.10 1.93 6.42
CA TYR A 174 8.45 0.94 7.28
C TYR A 174 9.28 -0.32 7.58
N GLY A 175 10.47 -0.48 6.99
CA GLY A 175 11.47 -1.44 7.47
C GLY A 175 11.38 -2.86 6.92
N GLY A 176 10.49 -3.13 5.94
CA GLY A 176 10.46 -4.40 5.20
C GLY A 176 9.08 -4.99 5.06
N THR A 177 8.41 -5.24 6.19
CA THR A 177 7.00 -5.67 6.27
C THR A 177 6.18 -4.72 7.14
N ALA A 178 4.95 -4.45 6.73
CA ALA A 178 4.01 -3.68 7.53
C ALA A 178 2.57 -3.95 7.10
N ARG A 179 1.62 -3.67 7.98
CA ARG A 179 0.19 -3.63 7.66
C ARG A 179 -0.24 -2.20 7.49
N PHE A 180 -1.07 -1.94 6.48
CA PHE A 180 -1.63 -0.62 6.22
C PHE A 180 -3.15 -0.69 6.25
N PHE A 181 -3.75 0.20 7.03
CA PHE A 181 -5.20 0.26 7.20
C PHE A 181 -5.67 1.69 7.40
N GLY A 182 -6.97 1.91 7.21
CA GLY A 182 -7.61 3.20 7.39
C GLY A 182 -8.89 3.08 8.20
N MET A 183 -9.20 4.15 8.93
CA MET A 183 -10.44 4.30 9.66
C MET A 183 -11.03 5.69 9.43
N LYS A 184 -12.34 5.75 9.28
CA LYS A 184 -13.08 7.01 9.18
C LYS A 184 -13.47 7.49 10.58
N ARG A 185 -13.07 8.70 10.97
CA ARG A 185 -13.42 9.36 12.25
C ARG A 185 -13.88 10.78 12.03
N GLY A 186 -15.02 11.14 12.62
CA GLY A 186 -15.59 12.48 12.44
C GLY A 186 -15.81 12.84 10.97
N GLY A 187 -16.13 11.85 10.12
CA GLY A 187 -16.30 12.04 8.69
C GLY A 187 -15.02 12.05 7.86
N SER A 188 -13.84 12.05 8.49
CA SER A 188 -12.54 12.13 7.80
C SER A 188 -11.76 10.82 7.89
N TRP A 189 -11.02 10.47 6.84
CA TRP A 189 -10.18 9.28 6.82
C TRP A 189 -8.85 9.53 7.50
N ARG A 190 -8.47 8.61 8.39
CA ARG A 190 -7.13 8.49 8.95
C ARG A 190 -6.53 7.16 8.55
N PHE A 191 -5.25 7.15 8.21
CA PHE A 191 -4.54 5.97 7.77
C PHE A 191 -3.33 5.70 8.65
N TYR A 192 -3.10 4.42 8.88
CA TYR A 192 -2.14 3.93 9.85
C TYR A 192 -1.25 2.87 9.20
N VAL A 193 0.02 2.88 9.59
CA VAL A 193 0.95 1.80 9.35
C VAL A 193 1.21 1.09 10.66
N ASN A 194 1.14 -0.23 10.65
CA ASN A 194 1.37 -1.08 11.80
C ASN A 194 2.56 -2.01 11.48
N ARG A 195 3.65 -1.83 12.22
CA ARG A 195 4.95 -2.46 11.97
C ARG A 195 5.21 -3.53 13.02
N PRO A 196 5.70 -4.71 12.64
CA PRO A 196 6.17 -5.69 13.61
C PRO A 196 7.44 -5.17 14.31
N GLY A 197 7.54 -5.40 15.61
CA GLY A 197 8.69 -5.11 16.47
C GLY A 197 8.96 -6.28 17.43
N SER A 198 9.99 -6.15 18.27
CA SER A 198 10.37 -7.17 19.26
C SER A 198 9.25 -7.53 20.23
N ASP A 199 8.46 -6.54 20.63
CA ASP A 199 7.45 -6.66 21.69
C ASP A 199 6.01 -6.62 21.14
N GLY A 200 5.83 -6.90 19.85
CA GLY A 200 4.52 -6.91 19.18
C GLY A 200 4.46 -5.96 18.00
N TYR A 201 3.42 -5.14 17.92
CA TYR A 201 3.21 -4.23 16.79
C TYR A 201 3.19 -2.76 17.21
N THR A 202 3.85 -1.90 16.44
CA THR A 202 3.81 -0.44 16.62
C THR A 202 2.93 0.18 15.54
N THR A 203 1.84 0.84 15.93
CA THR A 203 0.96 1.61 15.03
C THR A 203 1.42 3.07 14.97
N GLN A 204 1.52 3.62 13.76
CA GLN A 204 1.77 5.04 13.51
C GLN A 204 0.73 5.58 12.53
N GLU A 205 0.15 6.74 12.84
CA GLU A 205 -0.66 7.48 11.87
C GLU A 205 0.24 8.05 10.78
N ILE A 206 -0.10 7.76 9.52
CA ILE A 206 0.60 8.31 8.38
C ILE A 206 -0.17 9.45 7.73
N PHE A 207 -1.50 9.48 7.81
CA PHE A 207 -2.32 10.52 7.18
C PHE A 207 -3.60 10.70 7.99
N GLY A 208 -4.05 11.93 8.22
CA GLY A 208 -5.23 12.22 9.03
C GLY A 208 -5.47 13.71 9.26
#